data_AF-A0A1C6JMG9-F1
#
_entry.id   AF-A0A1C6JMG9-F1
#
_cell.length_a   1.000
_cell.length_b   1.000
_cell.length_c   1.000
_cell.angle_alpha   90.00
_cell.angle_beta   90.00
_cell.angle_gamma   90.00
#
_symmetry.space_group_name_H-M   'P 1'
#
loop_
_entity.id
_entity.type
_entity.pdbx_description
1 polymer ?
#
loop_
_entity_poly.entity_id
_entity_poly.type
_entity_poly.pdbx_seq_one_letter_code
_entity_poly.pdbx_strand_id
1 'polypeptide(L)'
;MLKYFDMLKKAGAVKAAQIDASTIVTAPWTIYKCRYGCDFYGKSYCCPPHVPTWKETQEIIDCYHYGILFNLNEDSFTGATPLAVEVAREAFLDGYYKAIAFGSGPCCICEECALETCRFPKKTVPSMEGCGIDVFKTARNNGFKIEPLKEREEEHNYFGLILLE
;
A
#
# COMPACT_ATOMS: atom_id res chain seq x y z
N MET A 1 14.26 -6.03 -11.50
CA MET A 1 13.93 -6.71 -10.22
C MET A 1 14.97 -6.52 -9.10
N LEU A 2 16.21 -7.02 -9.20
CA LEU A 2 17.20 -6.92 -8.09
C LEU A 2 17.39 -5.49 -7.54
N LYS A 3 17.48 -4.49 -8.44
CA LYS A 3 17.53 -3.06 -8.09
C LYS A 3 16.46 -2.66 -7.06
N TYR A 4 15.21 -3.08 -7.26
CA TYR A 4 14.07 -2.68 -6.41
C TYR A 4 14.13 -3.36 -5.04
N PHE A 5 14.52 -4.63 -4.99
CA PHE A 5 14.75 -5.32 -3.72
C PHE A 5 15.90 -4.69 -2.93
N ASP A 6 16.96 -4.25 -3.60
CA ASP A 6 18.06 -3.54 -2.95
C ASP A 6 17.62 -2.18 -2.40
N MET A 7 16.79 -1.43 -3.13
CA MET A 7 16.19 -0.19 -2.63
C MET A 7 15.36 -0.44 -1.37
N LEU A 8 14.46 -1.42 -1.41
CA LEU A 8 13.61 -1.79 -0.28
C LEU A 8 14.45 -2.21 0.94
N LYS A 9 15.46 -3.06 0.73
CA LYS A 9 16.36 -3.51 1.79
C LYS A 9 17.16 -2.36 2.41
N LYS A 10 17.70 -1.44 1.60
CA LYS A 10 18.43 -0.26 2.09
C LYS A 10 17.53 0.69 2.88
N ALA A 11 16.25 0.77 2.52
CA ALA A 11 15.24 1.55 3.22
C ALA A 11 14.66 0.85 4.46
N GLY A 12 15.18 -0.32 4.83
CA GLY A 12 14.81 -1.03 6.06
C GLY A 12 13.67 -2.04 5.91
N ALA A 13 13.29 -2.44 4.69
CA ALA A 13 12.31 -3.51 4.49
C ALA A 13 12.76 -4.80 5.19
N VAL A 14 11.93 -5.30 6.11
CA VAL A 14 12.18 -6.53 6.86
C VAL A 14 12.13 -7.73 5.92
N LYS A 15 11.10 -7.74 5.07
CA LYS A 15 10.95 -8.70 3.99
C LYS A 15 10.35 -7.99 2.78
N ALA A 16 10.83 -8.38 1.60
CA ALA A 16 10.24 -8.05 0.32
C ALA A 16 10.18 -9.31 -0.53
N ALA A 17 9.08 -9.52 -1.26
CA ALA A 17 8.89 -10.66 -2.13
C ALA A 17 8.21 -10.24 -3.43
N GLN A 18 8.61 -10.86 -4.54
CA GLN A 18 7.80 -10.83 -5.75
C GLN A 18 6.59 -11.75 -5.52
N ILE A 19 5.40 -11.26 -5.83
CA ILE A 19 4.14 -11.95 -5.64
C ILE A 19 3.37 -12.02 -6.95
N ASP A 20 2.59 -13.07 -7.16
CA ASP A 20 1.65 -13.13 -8.28
C ASP A 20 0.46 -12.21 -7.99
N ALA A 21 0.04 -11.40 -8.97
CA ALA A 21 -1.06 -10.45 -8.79
C ALA A 21 -2.37 -11.16 -8.40
N SER A 22 -2.57 -12.40 -8.85
CA SER A 22 -3.75 -13.24 -8.54
C SER A 22 -3.82 -13.65 -7.06
N THR A 23 -2.77 -13.45 -6.28
CA THR A 23 -2.74 -13.77 -4.84
C THR A 23 -3.23 -12.61 -3.97
N ILE A 24 -3.40 -11.42 -4.57
CA ILE A 24 -3.91 -10.22 -3.92
C ILE A 24 -5.42 -10.34 -3.79
N VAL A 25 -5.92 -10.10 -2.58
CA VAL A 25 -7.34 -10.26 -2.27
C VAL A 25 -7.95 -8.90 -2.00
N THR A 26 -8.98 -8.54 -2.75
CA THR A 26 -9.85 -7.40 -2.42
C THR A 26 -11.09 -7.89 -1.66
N ALA A 27 -11.62 -7.05 -0.78
CA ALA A 27 -12.84 -7.39 -0.05
C ALA A 27 -13.62 -6.14 0.37
N PRO A 28 -14.97 -6.17 0.40
CA PRO A 28 -15.78 -5.02 0.78
C PRO A 28 -15.63 -4.61 2.26
N TRP A 29 -15.28 -5.55 3.14
CA TRP A 29 -15.22 -5.31 4.58
C TRP A 29 -14.08 -4.37 4.98
N THR A 30 -13.02 -4.26 4.17
CA THR A 30 -11.89 -3.35 4.42
C THR A 30 -12.36 -1.90 4.37
N ILE A 31 -13.17 -1.54 3.37
CA ILE A 31 -13.81 -0.23 3.25
C ILE A 31 -14.79 0.01 4.41
N TYR A 32 -15.55 -1.00 4.83
CA TYR A 32 -16.40 -0.91 6.01
C TYR A 32 -15.59 -0.57 7.26
N LYS A 33 -14.46 -1.27 7.47
CA LYS A 33 -13.56 -1.00 8.60
C LYS A 33 -12.96 0.40 8.52
N CYS A 34 -12.55 0.86 7.35
CA CYS A 34 -12.12 2.26 7.18
C CYS A 34 -13.24 3.23 7.59
N ARG A 35 -14.45 3.05 7.07
CA ARG A 35 -15.57 3.97 7.30
C ARG A 35 -16.02 4.07 8.75
N TYR A 36 -16.03 2.96 9.47
CA TYR A 36 -16.61 2.89 10.81
C TYR A 36 -15.60 2.63 11.92
N GLY A 37 -14.33 2.40 11.59
CA GLY A 37 -13.28 2.04 12.55
C GLY A 37 -11.97 2.81 12.40
N CYS A 38 -11.90 3.82 11.52
CA CYS A 38 -10.72 4.66 11.35
C CYS A 38 -11.07 6.15 11.52
N ASP A 39 -10.36 6.82 12.42
CA ASP A 39 -10.54 8.26 12.69
C ASP A 39 -10.11 9.16 11.52
N PHE A 40 -9.45 8.61 10.50
CA PHE A 40 -8.97 9.32 9.31
C PHE A 40 -9.88 9.17 8.09
N TYR A 41 -10.99 8.42 8.19
CA TYR A 41 -11.91 8.24 7.08
C TYR A 41 -12.43 9.59 6.56
N GLY A 42 -12.41 9.78 5.24
CA GLY A 42 -12.83 11.03 4.58
C GLY A 42 -11.97 12.27 4.85
N LYS A 43 -10.88 12.15 5.63
CA LYS A 43 -10.00 13.29 5.97
C LYS A 43 -8.80 13.46 5.04
N SER A 44 -8.59 12.53 4.10
CA SER A 44 -7.48 12.54 3.16
C SER A 44 -7.94 12.19 1.75
N TYR A 45 -7.36 12.84 0.75
CA TYR A 45 -7.53 12.49 -0.67
C TYR A 45 -7.06 11.05 -0.98
N CYS A 46 -6.16 10.51 -0.16
CA CYS A 46 -5.66 9.14 -0.26
C CYS A 46 -6.47 8.14 0.59
N CYS A 47 -7.63 8.55 1.11
CA CYS A 47 -8.56 7.69 1.86
C CYS A 47 -9.92 7.61 1.15
N PRO A 48 -10.70 6.53 1.36
CA PRO A 48 -12.10 6.50 0.97
C PRO A 48 -12.88 7.71 1.53
N PRO A 49 -13.83 8.28 0.76
CA PRO A 49 -14.34 7.81 -0.53
C PRO A 49 -13.59 8.32 -1.76
N HIS A 50 -12.42 8.95 -1.62
CA HIS A 50 -11.68 9.60 -2.73
C HIS A 50 -10.76 8.65 -3.50
N VAL A 51 -10.71 7.37 -3.13
CA VAL A 51 -9.84 6.34 -3.71
C VAL A 51 -10.68 5.22 -4.31
N PRO A 52 -10.10 4.39 -5.19
CA PRO A 52 -10.82 3.28 -5.79
C PRO A 52 -11.54 2.40 -4.76
N THR A 53 -12.73 1.96 -5.11
CA THR A 53 -13.46 0.91 -4.38
C THR A 53 -12.71 -0.41 -4.47
N TRP A 54 -13.11 -1.38 -3.65
CA TRP A 54 -12.57 -2.74 -3.73
C TRP A 54 -12.79 -3.41 -5.10
N LYS A 55 -13.86 -3.04 -5.83
CA LYS A 55 -14.14 -3.55 -7.18
C LYS A 55 -13.21 -2.93 -8.22
N GLU A 56 -13.13 -1.60 -8.24
CA GLU A 56 -12.22 -0.88 -9.15
C GLU A 56 -10.76 -1.29 -8.88
N THR A 57 -10.40 -1.52 -7.61
CA THR A 57 -9.07 -2.04 -7.26
C THR A 57 -8.84 -3.45 -7.78
N GLN A 58 -9.86 -4.33 -7.77
CA GLN A 58 -9.74 -5.64 -8.39
C GLN A 58 -9.50 -5.53 -9.90
N GLU A 59 -10.28 -4.70 -10.59
CA GLU A 59 -10.11 -4.45 -12.03
C GLU A 59 -8.73 -3.89 -12.36
N ILE A 60 -8.19 -3.03 -11.49
CA ILE A 60 -6.81 -2.53 -11.59
C ILE A 60 -5.83 -3.70 -11.44
N ILE A 61 -5.94 -4.52 -10.38
CA ILE A 61 -5.04 -5.66 -10.12
C ILE A 61 -5.03 -6.64 -11.29
N ASP A 62 -6.20 -6.92 -11.88
CA ASP A 62 -6.37 -7.85 -13.01
C ASP A 62 -5.61 -7.42 -14.28
N CYS A 63 -5.15 -6.16 -14.34
CA CYS A 63 -4.31 -5.65 -15.43
C CYS A 63 -2.81 -5.99 -15.28
N TYR A 64 -2.42 -6.67 -14.20
CA TYR A 64 -1.02 -6.96 -13.85
C TYR A 64 -0.79 -8.47 -13.66
N HIS A 65 0.44 -8.92 -13.87
CA HIS A 65 0.82 -10.32 -13.66
C HIS A 65 1.51 -10.55 -12.32
N TYR A 66 2.29 -9.57 -11.84
CA TYR A 66 2.98 -9.69 -10.56
C TYR A 66 3.12 -8.34 -9.87
N GLY A 67 3.65 -8.39 -8.66
CA GLY A 67 4.01 -7.20 -7.92
C GLY A 67 5.14 -7.48 -6.94
N ILE A 68 5.53 -6.47 -6.19
CA ILE A 68 6.43 -6.57 -5.06
C ILE A 68 5.64 -6.20 -3.81
N LEU A 69 5.48 -7.16 -2.90
CA LEU A 69 4.95 -6.94 -1.57
C LEU A 69 6.10 -6.84 -0.59
N PHE A 70 6.08 -5.85 0.28
CA PHE A 70 7.11 -5.69 1.31
C PHE A 70 6.50 -5.22 2.62
N ASN A 71 7.21 -5.44 3.72
CA ASN A 71 6.84 -4.91 5.03
C ASN A 71 7.99 -4.17 5.71
N LEU A 72 7.60 -3.19 6.53
CA LEU A 72 8.45 -2.45 7.45
C LEU A 72 7.93 -2.66 8.88
N ASN A 73 8.85 -2.75 9.82
CA ASN A 73 8.58 -2.63 11.26
C ASN A 73 8.83 -1.15 11.68
N GLU A 74 8.42 -0.71 12.88
CA GLU A 74 8.63 0.69 13.33
C GLU A 74 10.09 1.17 13.14
N ASP A 75 10.34 2.31 12.46
CA ASP A 75 10.32 3.70 12.99
C ASP A 75 9.37 4.69 12.29
N SER A 76 8.59 4.29 11.28
CA SER A 76 7.43 5.09 10.89
C SER A 76 6.41 4.32 10.05
N PHE A 77 5.16 4.30 10.52
CA PHE A 77 4.00 4.02 9.66
C PHE A 77 4.03 4.85 8.35
N THR A 78 4.67 6.04 8.39
CA THR A 78 4.86 6.92 7.24
C THR A 78 5.90 6.44 6.22
N GLY A 79 6.64 5.36 6.47
CA GLY A 79 7.74 4.91 5.61
C GLY A 79 7.30 4.07 4.41
N ALA A 80 6.26 3.25 4.55
CA ALA A 80 5.85 2.30 3.51
C ALA A 80 5.34 3.01 2.24
N THR A 81 4.47 4.02 2.41
CA THR A 81 3.89 4.78 1.29
C THR A 81 4.93 5.51 0.42
N PRO A 82 5.83 6.36 0.96
CA PRO A 82 6.83 7.03 0.14
C PRO A 82 7.82 6.05 -0.50
N LEU A 83 8.17 4.95 0.19
CA LEU A 83 9.04 3.93 -0.37
C LEU A 83 8.38 3.20 -1.56
N ALA A 84 7.09 2.85 -1.44
CA ALA A 84 6.34 2.26 -2.55
C ALA A 84 6.26 3.22 -3.75
N VAL A 85 6.04 4.51 -3.51
CA VAL A 85 6.04 5.56 -4.55
C VAL A 85 7.40 5.67 -5.24
N GLU A 86 8.49 5.68 -4.47
CA GLU A 86 9.84 5.79 -5.00
C GLU A 86 10.21 4.58 -5.86
N VAL A 87 9.94 3.36 -5.37
CA VAL A 87 10.21 2.12 -6.11
C VAL A 87 9.37 2.04 -7.39
N ALA A 88 8.08 2.38 -7.32
CA ALA A 88 7.22 2.41 -8.51
C ALA A 88 7.70 3.45 -9.53
N ARG A 89 8.14 4.64 -9.08
CA ARG A 89 8.71 5.67 -9.95
C ARG A 89 9.99 5.17 -10.63
N GLU A 90 10.90 4.54 -9.89
CA GLU A 90 12.12 3.99 -10.46
C GLU A 90 11.83 2.86 -11.45
N ALA A 91 10.87 1.98 -11.16
CA ALA A 91 10.43 0.95 -12.10
C ALA A 91 9.86 1.56 -13.38
N PHE A 92 9.02 2.59 -13.26
CA PHE A 92 8.49 3.30 -14.44
C PHE A 92 9.62 3.88 -15.32
N LEU A 93 10.63 4.50 -14.70
CA LEU A 93 11.79 5.06 -15.41
C LEU A 93 12.66 3.99 -16.07
N ASP A 94 12.68 2.77 -15.53
CA ASP A 94 13.39 1.62 -16.10
C ASP A 94 12.60 0.91 -17.21
N GLY A 95 11.40 1.39 -17.57
CA GLY A 95 10.61 0.90 -18.70
C GLY A 95 9.39 0.04 -18.34
N TYR A 96 9.11 -0.20 -17.05
CA TYR A 96 7.86 -0.84 -16.62
C TYR A 96 6.71 0.17 -16.73
N TYR A 97 6.14 0.32 -17.93
CA TYR A 97 5.18 1.40 -18.22
C TYR A 97 3.89 1.30 -17.38
N LYS A 98 3.54 0.10 -16.91
CA LYS A 98 2.55 -0.14 -15.85
C LYS A 98 3.27 -0.34 -14.52
N ALA A 99 3.54 0.75 -13.81
CA ALA A 99 4.06 0.70 -12.45
C ALA A 99 3.20 1.58 -11.53
N ILE A 100 2.51 0.95 -10.59
CA ILE A 100 1.67 1.66 -9.60
C ILE A 100 1.95 1.17 -8.19
N ALA A 101 1.73 2.05 -7.22
CA ALA A 101 2.00 1.79 -5.81
C ALA A 101 0.74 1.90 -4.97
N PHE A 102 0.65 1.05 -3.95
CA PHE A 102 -0.27 1.18 -2.81
C PHE A 102 0.56 1.26 -1.53
N GLY A 103 0.22 2.21 -0.67
CA GLY A 103 0.90 2.46 0.59
C GLY A 103 0.26 1.74 1.77
N SER A 104 0.52 2.26 2.96
CA SER A 104 -0.06 1.82 4.23
C SER A 104 -0.75 3.01 4.90
N GLY A 105 -1.98 2.81 5.41
CA GLY A 105 -2.83 3.76 6.18
C GLY A 105 -2.97 5.20 5.66
N PRO A 106 -3.32 6.15 6.55
CA PRO A 106 -3.61 7.52 6.14
C PRO A 106 -2.36 8.29 5.68
N CYS A 107 -2.55 9.17 4.70
CA CYS A 107 -1.53 10.14 4.31
C CYS A 107 -1.49 11.31 5.30
N CYS A 108 -0.30 11.62 5.80
CA CYS A 108 -0.04 12.67 6.81
C CYS A 108 0.87 13.80 6.29
N ILE A 109 0.95 14.01 4.97
CA ILE A 109 1.87 15.01 4.38
C ILE A 109 1.40 16.46 4.62
N CYS A 110 0.09 16.71 4.49
CA CYS A 110 -0.49 18.03 4.69
C CYS A 110 -1.00 18.17 6.13
N GLU A 111 -0.92 19.37 6.70
CA GLU A 111 -1.62 19.71 7.95
C GLU A 111 -3.14 19.62 7.76
N GLU A 112 -3.67 20.20 6.69
CA GLU A 112 -5.05 20.07 6.24
C GLU A 112 -5.11 19.54 4.79
N CYS A 113 -5.80 18.44 4.55
CA CYS A 113 -5.86 17.81 3.24
C CYS A 113 -6.78 18.55 2.26
N ALA A 114 -6.34 18.74 1.02
CA ALA A 114 -7.21 19.19 -0.06
C ALA A 114 -7.95 17.98 -0.65
N LEU A 115 -9.23 17.85 -0.33
CA LEU A 115 -10.07 16.68 -0.72
C LEU A 115 -10.53 16.68 -2.18
N GLU A 116 -10.34 17.77 -2.91
CA GLU A 116 -10.67 17.86 -4.34
C GLU A 116 -9.47 17.50 -5.23
N THR A 117 -8.25 17.82 -4.79
CA THR A 117 -7.03 17.55 -5.55
C THR A 117 -5.83 17.48 -4.61
N CYS A 118 -5.07 16.38 -4.69
CA CYS A 118 -3.86 16.22 -3.90
C CYS A 118 -2.81 17.29 -4.26
N ARG A 119 -2.22 17.93 -3.25
CA ARG A 119 -1.11 18.89 -3.41
C ARG A 119 0.24 18.21 -3.70
N PHE A 120 0.35 16.91 -3.43
CA PHE A 120 1.60 16.14 -3.54
C PHE A 120 1.42 14.79 -4.27
N PRO A 121 0.83 14.76 -5.48
CA PRO A 121 0.47 13.52 -6.17
C PRO A 121 1.69 12.65 -6.55
N LYS A 122 2.91 13.22 -6.52
CA LYS A 122 4.17 12.50 -6.78
C LYS A 122 4.86 11.95 -5.51
N LYS A 123 4.28 12.17 -4.33
CA LYS A 123 4.87 11.80 -3.03
C LYS A 123 4.01 10.83 -2.22
N THR A 124 2.78 10.59 -2.64
CA THR A 124 1.84 9.76 -1.89
C THR A 124 0.89 9.05 -2.84
N VAL A 125 0.33 7.96 -2.33
CA VAL A 125 -0.68 7.12 -2.97
C VAL A 125 -1.66 6.63 -1.90
N PRO A 126 -2.85 6.19 -2.28
CA PRO A 126 -3.75 5.48 -1.38
C PRO A 126 -3.11 4.25 -0.74
N SER A 127 -3.59 3.86 0.44
CA SER A 127 -3.16 2.63 1.09
C SER A 127 -3.82 1.38 0.51
N MET A 128 -3.21 0.22 0.76
CA MET A 128 -3.78 -1.08 0.37
C MET A 128 -5.20 -1.25 0.93
N GLU A 129 -5.39 -1.11 2.23
CA GLU A 129 -6.70 -1.27 2.88
C GLU A 129 -7.69 -0.16 2.54
N GLY A 130 -7.20 1.07 2.28
CA GLY A 130 -8.00 2.17 1.76
C GLY A 130 -8.58 1.86 0.38
N CYS A 131 -7.83 1.16 -0.47
CA CYS A 131 -8.27 0.70 -1.78
C CYS A 131 -9.00 -0.65 -1.75
N GLY A 132 -9.38 -1.15 -0.58
CA GLY A 132 -10.18 -2.36 -0.53
C GLY A 132 -9.38 -3.67 -0.46
N ILE A 133 -8.05 -3.62 -0.41
CA ILE A 133 -7.19 -4.82 -0.33
C ILE A 133 -7.21 -5.38 1.09
N ASP A 134 -7.53 -6.67 1.22
CA ASP A 134 -7.34 -7.46 2.43
C ASP A 134 -5.85 -7.72 2.63
N VAL A 135 -5.19 -6.81 3.35
CA VAL A 135 -3.74 -6.86 3.64
C VAL A 135 -3.36 -8.15 4.35
N PHE A 136 -4.18 -8.61 5.31
CA PHE A 136 -3.88 -9.82 6.08
C PHE A 136 -3.91 -11.07 5.21
N LYS A 137 -4.98 -11.25 4.43
CA LYS A 137 -5.11 -12.40 3.54
C LYS A 137 -4.05 -12.36 2.44
N THR A 138 -3.82 -11.20 1.83
CA THR A 138 -2.79 -11.00 0.80
C THR A 138 -1.40 -11.32 1.32
N ALA A 139 -1.02 -10.81 2.49
CA ALA A 139 0.26 -11.08 3.12
C ALA A 139 0.45 -12.57 3.45
N ARG A 140 -0.57 -13.21 4.04
CA ARG A 140 -0.53 -14.65 4.38
C ARG A 140 -0.42 -15.54 3.15
N ASN A 141 -1.16 -15.23 2.07
CA ASN A 141 -1.05 -15.95 0.80
C ASN A 141 0.37 -15.92 0.22
N ASN A 142 1.15 -14.87 0.55
CA ASN A 142 2.51 -14.64 0.08
C ASN A 142 3.60 -14.95 1.12
N GLY A 143 3.25 -15.74 2.14
CA GLY A 143 4.20 -16.25 3.14
C GLY A 143 4.73 -15.19 4.10
N PHE A 144 4.03 -14.07 4.28
CA PHE A 144 4.31 -13.12 5.36
C PHE A 144 3.53 -13.54 6.62
N LYS A 145 4.16 -13.38 7.78
CA LYS A 145 3.50 -13.56 9.08
C LYS A 145 2.92 -12.21 9.48
N ILE A 146 1.62 -12.19 9.76
CA ILE A 146 0.92 -10.99 10.21
C ILE A 146 -0.25 -11.43 11.09
N GLU A 147 -0.37 -10.82 12.27
CA GLU A 147 -1.45 -11.06 13.22
C GLU A 147 -1.98 -9.73 13.75
N PRO A 148 -3.27 -9.64 14.13
CA PRO A 148 -3.80 -8.46 14.79
C PRO A 148 -3.06 -8.24 16.11
N LEU A 149 -2.62 -7.00 16.33
CA LEU A 149 -2.04 -6.58 17.61
C LEU A 149 -3.13 -6.50 18.68
N LYS A 150 -2.76 -6.83 19.91
CA LYS A 150 -3.61 -6.76 21.11
C LYS A 150 -3.29 -5.53 21.94
N GLU A 151 -2.01 -5.17 22.03
CA GLU A 151 -1.50 -4.00 22.75
C GLU A 151 -0.86 -2.99 21.78
N ARG A 152 -0.77 -1.73 22.19
CA ARG A 152 -0.26 -0.64 21.33
C ARG A 152 1.26 -0.67 21.16
N GLU A 153 1.94 -1.30 22.09
CA GLU A 153 3.39 -1.41 22.17
C GLU A 153 3.93 -2.61 21.38
N GLU A 154 3.05 -3.46 20.85
CA GLU A 154 3.46 -4.56 19.99
C GLU A 154 4.01 -4.02 18.66
N GLU A 155 5.00 -4.74 18.11
CA GLU A 155 5.65 -4.33 16.87
C GLU A 155 4.67 -4.32 15.70
N HIS A 156 4.46 -3.14 15.14
CA HIS A 156 3.60 -2.95 13.98
C HIS A 156 4.26 -3.46 12.70
N ASN A 157 3.44 -4.06 11.83
CA ASN A 157 3.85 -4.52 10.51
C ASN A 157 3.10 -3.72 9.43
N TYR A 158 3.81 -2.83 8.74
CA TYR A 158 3.25 -1.97 7.70
C TYR A 158 3.62 -2.49 6.32
N PHE A 159 2.62 -2.64 5.45
CA PHE A 159 2.80 -3.23 4.13
C PHE A 159 2.70 -2.18 3.03
N GLY A 160 3.57 -2.32 2.03
CA GLY A 160 3.46 -1.61 0.76
C GLY A 160 3.44 -2.59 -0.40
N LEU A 161 2.79 -2.19 -1.49
CA LEU A 161 2.63 -3.00 -2.69
C LEU A 161 3.01 -2.16 -3.92
N ILE A 162 3.86 -2.71 -4.78
CA ILE A 162 4.11 -2.17 -6.12
C ILE A 162 3.61 -3.18 -7.15
N LEU A 163 2.66 -2.82 -8.00
CA LEU A 163 2.22 -3.64 -9.13
C LEU A 163 3.06 -3.33 -10.37
N LEU A 164 3.51 -4.38 -11.05
CA LEU A 164 4.39 -4.33 -12.22
C LEU A 164 3.89 -5.31 -13.30
N GLU A 165 4.18 -5.03 -14.57
CA GLU A 165 3.83 -5.95 -15.67
C GLU A 165 4.78 -7.13 -15.82
#